data_AF-A0A1Y4HCR6-F1
#
_entry.id   AF-A0A1Y4HCR6-F1
#
_cell.length_a   1.000
_cell.length_b   1.000
_cell.length_c   1.000
_cell.angle_alpha   90.00
_cell.angle_beta   90.00
_cell.angle_gamma   90.00
#
_symmetry.space_group_name_H-M   'P 1'
#
loop_
_entity.id
_entity.type
_entity.pdbx_description
1 polymer ?
#
loop_
_entity_poly.entity_id
_entity_poly.type
_entity_poly.pdbx_seq_one_letter_code
_entity_poly.pdbx_strand_id
1 'polypeptide(L)' 'MNYTDNETYRRIHFAVMAIESGARKLGISGKEMHDRLQKQGLIHRRLIKRYEDLHTQSLDWVADDISETLLNWEAEV' A
#
# COMPACT_ATOMS: atom_id res chain seq x y z
N MET A 1 1.79 21.16 -20.12
CA MET A 1 1.34 19.85 -19.62
C MET A 1 1.86 19.74 -18.20
N ASN A 2 1.01 19.76 -17.18
CA ASN A 2 1.45 19.71 -15.77
C ASN A 2 1.95 18.30 -15.45
N TYR A 3 3.26 18.10 -15.52
CA TYR A 3 3.90 16.81 -15.20
C TYR A 3 3.61 16.34 -13.77
N THR A 4 3.31 17.28 -12.87
CA THR A 4 2.98 17.06 -11.45
C THR A 4 1.70 16.25 -11.23
N ASP A 5 0.72 16.38 -12.14
CA ASP A 5 -0.56 15.67 -12.03
C ASP A 5 -0.39 14.17 -12.32
N ASN A 6 0.53 13.83 -13.23
CA ASN A 6 0.75 12.44 -13.66
C ASN A 6 1.51 11.61 -12.62
N GLU A 7 2.52 12.17 -11.96
CA GLU A 7 3.26 11.47 -10.91
C GLU A 7 2.40 11.25 -9.66
N THR A 8 1.69 12.29 -9.23
CA THR A 8 0.77 12.21 -8.09
C THR A 8 -0.32 11.17 -8.35
N TYR A 9 -0.91 11.18 -9.54
CA TYR A 9 -1.89 10.18 -9.96
C TYR A 9 -1.33 8.76 -9.90
N ARG A 10 -0.12 8.52 -10.44
CA ARG A 10 0.51 7.19 -10.42
C ARG A 10 0.75 6.68 -9.01
N ARG A 11 1.22 7.55 -8.10
CA ARG A 11 1.44 7.20 -6.68
C ARG A 11 0.14 6.86 -5.97
N ILE A 12 -0.91 7.66 -6.18
CA ILE A 12 -2.24 7.39 -5.60
C ILE A 12 -2.83 6.10 -6.16
N HIS A 13 -2.78 5.92 -7.48
CA HIS A 13 -3.31 4.72 -8.14
C HIS A 13 -2.60 3.45 -7.64
N PHE A 14 -1.27 3.50 -7.54
CA PHE A 14 -0.49 2.42 -6.95
C PHE A 14 -0.90 2.14 -5.49
N ALA A 15 -1.03 3.17 -4.66
CA ALA A 15 -1.43 2.99 -3.26
C ALA A 15 -2.82 2.34 -3.14
N VAL A 16 -3.78 2.76 -3.96
CA VAL A 16 -5.12 2.16 -4.00
C VAL A 16 -5.04 0.69 -4.42
N MET A 17 -4.31 0.36 -5.48
CA MET A 17 -4.15 -1.03 -5.92
C MET A 17 -3.47 -1.90 -4.85
N ALA A 18 -2.44 -1.39 -4.18
CA ALA A 18 -1.75 -2.11 -3.12
C ALA A 18 -2.67 -2.38 -1.91
N ILE A 19 -3.49 -1.40 -1.52
CA ILE A 19 -4.47 -1.55 -0.44
C ILE A 19 -5.52 -2.59 -0.81
N GLU A 20 -6.13 -2.51 -2.00
CA GLU A 20 -7.17 -3.44 -2.43
C GLU A 20 -6.64 -4.88 -2.58
N SER A 21 -5.43 -5.04 -3.12
CA SER A 21 -4.80 -6.36 -3.26
C SER A 21 -4.39 -6.95 -1.92
N GLY A 22 -3.82 -6.16 -1.01
CA GLY A 22 -3.53 -6.59 0.35
C GLY A 22 -4.80 -6.96 1.12
N ALA A 23 -5.88 -6.18 0.98
CA ALA A 23 -7.17 -6.47 1.59
C ALA A 23 -7.73 -7.81 1.10
N ARG A 24 -7.69 -8.05 -0.22
CA ARG A 24 -8.09 -9.33 -0.82
C ARG A 24 -7.26 -10.49 -0.29
N LYS A 25 -5.94 -10.31 -0.16
CA LYS A 25 -5.04 -11.35 0.37
C LYS A 25 -5.36 -11.72 1.82
N LEU A 26 -5.69 -10.72 2.65
CA LEU A 26 -6.06 -10.92 4.06
C LEU A 26 -7.54 -11.30 4.26
N GLY A 27 -8.35 -11.32 3.20
CA GLY A 27 -9.78 -11.62 3.29
C GLY A 27 -10.60 -10.53 4.01
N ILE A 28 -10.13 -9.29 4.00
CA ILE A 28 -10.77 -8.14 4.66
C ILE A 28 -11.25 -7.10 3.62
N SER A 29 -12.04 -6.13 4.07
CA SER A 29 -12.45 -5.02 3.20
C SER A 29 -11.29 -4.05 2.91
N GLY A 30 -11.30 -3.41 1.73
CA GLY A 30 -10.32 -2.35 1.40
C GLY A 30 -10.32 -1.21 2.42
N LYS A 31 -11.49 -0.87 2.96
CA LYS A 31 -11.63 0.11 4.06
C LYS A 31 -10.89 -0.35 5.32
N GLU A 32 -11.07 -1.60 5.73
CA GLU A 32 -10.38 -2.13 6.91
C GLU A 32 -8.87 -2.18 6.73
N MET A 33 -8.40 -2.60 5.55
CA MET A 33 -6.98 -2.59 5.21
C MET A 33 -6.41 -1.16 5.26
N HIS A 34 -7.12 -0.20 4.67
CA HIS A 34 -6.74 1.21 4.74
C HIS A 34 -6.64 1.70 6.18
N ASP A 35 -7.66 1.46 7.01
CA ASP A 35 -7.71 1.94 8.39
C ASP A 35 -6.58 1.34 9.23
N ARG A 36 -6.26 0.06 9.04
CA ARG A 36 -5.14 -0.64 9.69
C ARG A 36 -3.79 -0.08 9.25
N LEU A 37 -3.58 0.10 7.95
CA LEU A 37 -2.36 0.71 7.41
C LEU A 37 -2.19 2.17 7.87
N GLN A 38 -3.28 2.94 7.94
CA GLN A 38 -3.26 4.31 8.43
C GLN A 38 -2.88 4.36 9.91
N LYS A 39 -3.45 3.49 10.74
CA LYS A 39 -3.13 3.38 12.18
C LYS A 39 -1.64 3.14 12.42
N GLN A 40 -1.00 2.32 11.57
CA GLN A 40 0.44 2.03 11.64
C GLN A 40 1.31 3.06 10.88
N GLY A 41 0.71 4.06 10.22
CA GLY A 41 1.42 5.04 9.40
C GLY A 41 2.09 4.46 8.14
N LEU A 42 1.69 3.25 7.72
CA LEU A 42 2.29 2.50 6.61
C LEU A 42 1.95 3.09 5.24
N ILE A 43 0.82 3.80 5.10
CA ILE A 43 0.45 4.48 3.85
C ILE A 43 1.55 5.48 3.44
N HIS A 44 1.98 6.35 4.35
CA HIS A 44 3.04 7.33 4.06
C HIS A 44 4.44 6.71 4.11
N ARG A 45 4.73 5.85 5.09
CA ARG A 45 6.08 5.31 5.33
C ARG A 45 6.50 4.23 4.35
N ARG A 46 5.55 3.45 3.82
CA ARG A 46 5.80 2.32 2.91
C ARG A 46 5.32 2.68 1.50
N LEU A 47 4.02 2.84 1.30
CA LEU A 47 3.42 2.95 -0.04
C LEU A 47 3.88 4.20 -0.80
N ILE A 48 3.90 5.36 -0.15
CA ILE A 48 4.27 6.63 -0.81
C ILE A 48 5.80 6.79 -0.87
N LYS A 49 6.51 6.49 0.23
CA LYS A 49 7.97 6.71 0.31
C LYS A 49 8.77 5.71 -0.52
N ARG A 50 8.31 4.46 -0.64
CA ARG A 50 8.98 3.41 -1.42
C ARG A 50 8.34 3.18 -2.79
N TYR A 51 7.55 4.15 -3.28
CA TYR A 51 6.86 4.02 -4.55
C TYR A 51 7.81 3.66 -5.71
N GLU A 52 8.97 4.31 -5.82
CA GLU A 52 9.95 4.04 -6.88
C GLU A 52 10.45 2.57 -6.90
N ASP A 53 10.53 1.91 -5.73
CA ASP A 53 10.95 0.51 -5.63
C ASP A 53 9.79 -0.47 -5.84
N LEU A 54 8.61 -0.12 -5.34
CA LEU A 54 7.46 -1.03 -5.30
C LEU A 54 6.67 -1.03 -6.61
N HIS A 55 6.63 0.09 -7.35
CA HIS A 55 5.81 0.20 -8.56
C HIS A 55 6.34 -0.63 -9.74
N THR A 56 7.56 -1.13 -9.67
CA THR A 56 8.14 -2.04 -10.68
C THR A 56 7.86 -3.52 -10.37
N GLN A 57 7.35 -3.83 -9.17
CA GLN A 57 7.04 -5.19 -8.76
C GLN A 57 5.65 -5.62 -9.24
N SER A 58 5.39 -6.93 -9.24
CA SER A 58 4.05 -7.44 -9.48
C SER A 58 3.10 -7.04 -8.35
N LEU A 59 1.82 -6.89 -8.69
CA LEU A 59 0.81 -6.54 -7.69
C LEU A 59 0.66 -7.61 -6.60
N ASP A 60 0.85 -8.89 -6.95
CA ASP A 60 0.86 -9.99 -5.99
C ASP A 60 2.01 -9.85 -5.00
N TRP A 61 3.22 -9.54 -5.48
CA TRP A 61 4.38 -9.33 -4.60
C TRP A 61 4.16 -8.14 -3.66
N VAL A 62 3.57 -7.04 -4.16
CA VAL A 62 3.23 -5.87 -3.34
C VAL A 62 2.17 -6.21 -2.29
N ALA A 63 1.18 -7.04 -2.65
CA ALA A 63 0.17 -7.51 -1.72
C ALA A 63 0.78 -8.35 -0.59
N ASP A 64 1.77 -9.19 -0.91
CA ASP A 64 2.52 -9.98 0.06
C ASP A 64 3.30 -9.07 1.00
N ASP A 65 4.11 -8.16 0.45
CA ASP A 65 4.95 -7.21 1.19
C ASP A 65 4.13 -6.38 2.19
N ILE A 66 3.02 -5.80 1.74
CA ILE A 66 2.20 -4.92 2.58
C ILE A 66 1.42 -5.69 3.65
N SER A 67 0.94 -6.88 3.31
CA SER A 67 0.19 -7.71 4.25
C SER A 67 1.10 -8.24 5.35
N GLU A 68 2.28 -8.76 4.99
CA GLU A 68 3.27 -9.24 5.95
C GLU A 68 3.75 -8.10 6.86
N THR A 69 4.07 -6.94 6.27
CA THR A 69 4.50 -5.76 7.04
C THR A 69 3.45 -5.31 8.03
N LEU A 70 2.18 -5.24 7.60
CA LEU A 70 1.08 -4.84 8.47
C LEU A 70 0.94 -5.80 9.66
N LEU A 71 0.93 -7.11 9.41
CA LEU A 71 0.79 -8.12 10.45
C LEU A 71 1.96 -8.09 11.44
N ASN A 72 3.18 -7.95 10.95
CA ASN A 72 4.37 -7.86 11.80
C ASN A 72 4.31 -6.64 12.72
N TRP A 73 3.92 -5.48 12.19
CA TRP A 73 3.83 -4.24 12.97
C TRP A 73 2.68 -4.24 13.97
N GLU A 74 1.57 -4.90 13.64
CA GLU A 74 0.49 -5.10 14.61
C GLU A 74 0.84 -6.09 15.71
N ALA A 75 1.75 -7.03 15.46
CA ALA A 75 2.24 -7.99 16.46
C ALA A 75 3.32 -7.41 17.39
N GLU A 76 4.01 -6.34 16.96
CA GLU A 76 4.99 -5.61 17.78
C GLU A 76 4.35 -4.59 18.75
N VAL A 77 3.02 -4.41 18.70
CA VAL A 77 2.22 -3.50 19.56
C VAL A 77 1.53 -4.28 20.67
#